data_AF-A0AAP0JHK4-F1
#
_entry.id   AF-A0AAP0JHK4-F1
#
_cell.length_a   1.000
_cell.length_b   1.000
_cell.length_c   1.000
_cell.angle_alpha   90.00
_cell.angle_beta   90.00
_cell.angle_gamma   90.00
#
_symmetry.space_group_name_H-M   'P 1'
#
loop_
_entity.id
_entity.type
_entity.pdbx_description
1 polymer ?
#
loop_
_entity_poly.entity_id
_entity_poly.type
_entity_poly.pdbx_seq_one_letter_code
_entity_poly.pdbx_strand_id
1 'polypeptide(L)'
;MLRCREVVLEVMPLSCNFPDYKDTFTPSKPFPSREAAISWLQLIGGENKFVLVTKRSNAGGIKRRGRVKIACDRSGTYRGLAQRVGKGKAAKFLKKSRNDEKARTHTSTKKCGCPFQINVKENADSLWHVTVICGRHNHDTAGRRLDKGRRKLRMRGRRAKVSGSGD
;
A
#
# COMPACT_ATOMS: atom_id res chain seq x y z
N MET A 1 -38.60 14.65 -39.87
CA MET A 1 -38.58 14.63 -38.39
C MET A 1 -37.93 13.33 -37.95
N LEU A 2 -36.61 13.36 -37.70
CA LEU A 2 -35.84 12.18 -37.30
C LEU A 2 -36.07 11.91 -35.81
N ARG A 3 -36.77 10.81 -35.49
CA ARG A 3 -36.90 10.32 -34.11
C ARG A 3 -35.59 9.63 -33.75
N CYS A 4 -34.73 10.31 -33.00
CA CYS A 4 -33.59 9.69 -32.36
C CYS A 4 -34.09 8.69 -31.32
N ARG A 5 -33.93 7.40 -31.61
CA ARG A 5 -34.07 6.32 -30.64
C ARG A 5 -32.97 6.49 -29.60
N GLU A 6 -33.36 6.82 -28.38
CA GLU A 6 -32.50 6.79 -27.21
C GLU A 6 -32.15 5.32 -26.93
N VAL A 7 -30.94 4.93 -27.29
CA VAL A 7 -30.37 3.64 -26.91
C VAL A 7 -29.90 3.80 -25.48
N VAL A 8 -30.80 3.53 -24.53
CA VAL A 8 -30.46 3.37 -23.11
C VAL A 8 -29.57 2.14 -23.01
N LEU A 9 -28.25 2.37 -23.07
CA LEU A 9 -27.27 1.40 -22.64
C LEU A 9 -27.41 1.30 -21.12
N GLU A 10 -28.21 0.33 -20.67
CA GLU A 10 -28.22 -0.10 -19.28
C GLU A 10 -26.84 -0.64 -18.93
N VAL A 11 -26.02 0.22 -18.34
CA VAL A 11 -24.72 -0.15 -17.81
C VAL A 11 -24.97 -1.00 -16.57
N MET A 12 -24.70 -2.30 -16.68
CA MET A 12 -24.80 -3.26 -15.58
C MET A 12 -24.01 -2.75 -14.36
N PRO A 13 -24.59 -2.76 -13.13
CA PRO A 13 -23.90 -2.22 -11.96
C PRO A 13 -22.72 -3.14 -11.61
N LEU A 14 -21.51 -2.64 -11.85
CA LEU A 14 -20.31 -3.23 -11.30
C LEU A 14 -20.45 -3.23 -9.77
N SER A 15 -20.48 -4.44 -9.22
CA SER A 15 -20.36 -4.74 -7.80
C SER A 15 -19.32 -3.84 -7.10
N CYS A 16 -19.67 -3.43 -5.87
CA CYS A 16 -18.91 -2.65 -4.87
C CYS A 16 -18.57 -1.18 -5.20
N ASN A 17 -19.56 -0.29 -5.03
CA ASN A 17 -19.37 1.17 -4.97
C ASN A 17 -18.63 1.56 -3.69
N PHE A 18 -17.29 1.50 -3.69
CA PHE A 18 -16.48 1.99 -2.58
C PHE A 18 -16.68 3.52 -2.44
N PRO A 19 -16.92 4.04 -1.22
CA PRO A 19 -17.09 5.48 -1.01
C PRO A 19 -15.86 6.29 -1.49
N ASP A 20 -16.12 7.49 -2.00
CA ASP A 20 -15.06 8.45 -2.30
C ASP A 20 -14.81 9.34 -1.07
N TYR A 21 -13.59 9.30 -0.54
CA TYR A 21 -13.17 10.09 0.62
C TYR A 21 -12.50 11.41 0.24
N LYS A 22 -12.59 11.83 -1.02
CA LYS A 22 -11.94 13.04 -1.52
C LYS A 22 -12.25 14.28 -0.69
N ASP A 23 -13.51 14.48 -0.31
CA ASP A 23 -13.93 15.66 0.42
C ASP A 23 -13.42 15.63 1.87
N THR A 24 -13.40 14.45 2.50
CA THR A 24 -12.82 14.25 3.85
C THR A 24 -11.33 14.61 3.91
N PHE A 25 -10.61 14.39 2.81
CA PHE A 25 -9.18 14.68 2.69
C PHE A 25 -8.87 16.05 2.06
N THR A 26 -9.88 16.91 1.92
CA THR A 26 -9.71 18.28 1.41
C THR A 26 -9.77 19.27 2.57
N PRO A 27 -8.61 19.69 3.13
CA PRO A 27 -8.58 20.65 4.21
C PRO A 27 -9.00 22.04 3.69
N SER A 28 -9.75 22.79 4.51
CA SER A 28 -10.15 24.16 4.17
C SER A 28 -9.00 25.16 4.20
N LYS A 29 -7.95 24.88 4.97
CA LYS A 29 -6.78 25.74 5.17
C LYS A 29 -5.48 24.98 4.88
N PRO A 30 -4.45 25.64 4.34
CA PRO A 30 -3.13 25.04 4.18
C PRO A 30 -2.43 24.85 5.53
N PHE A 31 -1.42 23.99 5.56
CA PHE A 31 -0.67 23.66 6.78
C PHE A 31 0.64 24.46 6.88
N PRO A 32 1.09 24.78 8.11
CA PRO A 32 2.33 25.51 8.33
C PRO A 32 3.58 24.65 8.11
N SER A 33 3.47 23.32 8.22
CA SER A 33 4.59 22.42 8.05
C SER A 33 4.20 21.11 7.38
N ARG A 34 5.21 20.43 6.85
CA ARG A 34 5.09 19.10 6.26
C ARG A 34 4.52 18.11 7.28
N GLU A 35 5.05 18.14 8.48
CA GLU A 35 4.71 17.23 9.57
C GLU A 35 3.26 17.46 10.04
N ALA A 36 2.82 18.73 10.11
CA ALA A 36 1.43 19.06 10.43
C ALA A 36 0.45 18.47 9.40
N ALA A 37 0.76 18.61 8.10
CA ALA A 37 -0.06 18.02 7.03
C ALA A 37 -0.09 16.49 7.11
N ILE A 38 1.05 15.84 7.38
CA ILE A 38 1.12 14.38 7.51
C ILE A 38 0.34 13.89 8.74
N SER A 39 0.49 14.57 9.88
CA SER A 39 -0.19 14.23 11.12
C SER A 39 -1.71 14.31 10.96
N TRP A 40 -2.20 15.40 10.34
CA TRP A 40 -3.63 15.55 10.03
C TRP A 40 -4.14 14.41 9.12
N LEU A 41 -3.39 14.07 8.06
CA LEU A 41 -3.76 12.95 7.18
C LEU A 41 -3.81 11.61 7.92
N GLN A 42 -2.89 11.36 8.84
CA GLN A 42 -2.88 10.15 9.66
C GLN A 42 -4.06 10.10 10.63
N LEU A 43 -4.44 11.24 11.22
CA LEU A 43 -5.61 11.36 12.09
C LEU A 43 -6.90 11.01 11.34
N ILE A 44 -7.18 11.71 10.24
CA ILE A 44 -8.37 11.47 9.40
C ILE A 44 -8.36 10.04 8.84
N GLY A 45 -7.18 9.54 8.43
CA GLY A 45 -7.03 8.16 8.03
C GLY A 45 -7.43 7.18 9.13
N GLY A 46 -6.98 7.41 10.37
CA GLY A 46 -7.30 6.58 11.54
C GLY A 46 -8.79 6.56 11.86
N GLU A 47 -9.45 7.71 11.85
CA GLU A 47 -10.90 7.84 12.07
C GLU A 47 -11.71 7.03 11.04
N ASN A 48 -11.25 7.04 9.79
CA ASN A 48 -11.86 6.28 8.69
C ASN A 48 -11.31 4.85 8.55
N LYS A 49 -10.50 4.37 9.50
CA LYS A 49 -9.88 3.02 9.55
C LYS A 49 -8.87 2.74 8.42
N PHE A 50 -8.34 3.77 7.78
CA PHE A 50 -7.27 3.65 6.78
C PHE A 50 -5.89 3.66 7.42
N VAL A 51 -4.95 3.05 6.70
CA VAL A 51 -3.52 3.20 7.00
C VAL A 51 -2.89 3.94 5.83
N LEU A 52 -2.41 5.14 6.10
CA LEU A 52 -1.72 5.97 5.12
C LEU A 52 -0.21 5.81 5.29
N VAL A 53 0.49 5.58 4.17
CA VAL A 53 1.94 5.41 4.13
C VAL A 53 2.57 6.42 3.18
N THR A 54 3.76 6.90 3.54
CA THR A 54 4.57 7.73 2.66
C THR A 54 5.14 6.88 1.53
N LYS A 55 4.65 7.08 0.31
CA LYS A 55 5.10 6.38 -0.90
C LYS A 55 6.41 6.94 -1.42
N ARG A 56 6.52 8.28 -1.43
CA ARG A 56 7.74 9.03 -1.79
C ARG A 56 7.74 10.36 -1.07
N SER A 57 8.89 10.81 -0.63
CA SER A 57 9.08 12.15 -0.08
C SER A 57 10.31 12.80 -0.71
N ASN A 58 10.20 14.09 -1.00
CA ASN A 58 11.29 14.96 -1.36
C ASN A 58 11.19 16.19 -0.45
N ALA A 59 12.25 16.46 0.31
CA ALA A 59 12.30 17.62 1.20
C ALA A 59 12.31 18.95 0.42
N GLY A 60 12.65 18.92 -0.87
CA GLY A 60 12.90 20.12 -1.64
C GLY A 60 14.30 20.69 -1.34
N GLY A 61 14.52 21.90 -1.81
CA GLY A 61 15.75 22.68 -1.66
C GLY A 61 15.59 24.01 -2.39
N ILE A 62 16.67 24.78 -2.51
CA ILE A 62 16.65 26.16 -3.05
C ILE A 62 15.88 26.28 -4.39
N LYS A 63 16.02 25.29 -5.29
CA LYS A 63 15.42 25.30 -6.63
C LYS A 63 14.17 24.43 -6.79
N ARG A 64 13.76 23.67 -5.77
CA ARG A 64 12.66 22.69 -5.87
C ARG A 64 11.84 22.66 -4.60
N ARG A 65 10.52 22.78 -4.73
CA ARG A 65 9.60 22.69 -3.58
C ARG A 65 9.49 21.28 -3.03
N GLY A 66 9.30 21.21 -1.72
CA GLY A 66 9.02 19.99 -1.00
C GLY A 66 7.75 19.29 -1.51
N ARG A 67 7.78 17.96 -1.54
CA ARG A 67 6.63 17.14 -1.94
C ARG A 67 6.62 15.81 -1.22
N VAL A 68 5.46 15.42 -0.73
CA VAL A 68 5.21 14.09 -0.19
C VAL A 68 4.04 13.45 -0.92
N LYS A 69 4.24 12.24 -1.43
CA LYS A 69 3.17 11.39 -1.94
C LYS A 69 2.80 10.39 -0.86
N ILE A 70 1.55 10.45 -0.42
CA ILE A 70 0.95 9.55 0.55
C ILE A 70 -0.02 8.62 -0.19
N ALA A 71 -0.08 7.36 0.21
CA ALA A 71 -0.96 6.38 -0.39
C ALA A 71 -1.49 5.42 0.67
N CYS A 72 -2.52 4.64 0.34
CA CYS A 72 -2.97 3.55 1.19
C CYS A 72 -1.85 2.50 1.39
N ASP A 73 -1.79 1.87 2.57
CA ASP A 73 -0.85 0.78 2.86
C ASP A 73 -0.99 -0.41 1.89
N ARG A 74 -2.17 -0.62 1.31
CA ARG A 74 -2.43 -1.63 0.28
C ARG A 74 -2.08 -1.19 -1.14
N SER A 75 -1.56 0.02 -1.32
CA SER A 75 -1.19 0.57 -2.64
C SER A 75 0.03 -0.13 -3.25
N GLY A 76 -0.03 -0.33 -4.58
CA GLY A 76 1.03 -0.93 -5.38
C GLY A 76 1.05 -2.46 -5.39
N THR A 77 2.09 -3.01 -6.01
CA THR A 77 2.33 -4.45 -6.15
C THR A 77 3.65 -4.85 -5.51
N TYR A 78 3.80 -6.14 -5.20
CA TYR A 78 5.06 -6.65 -4.64
C TYR A 78 6.16 -6.59 -5.70
N ARG A 79 7.26 -5.91 -5.38
CA ARG A 79 8.45 -5.94 -6.23
C ARG A 79 9.14 -7.28 -6.08
N GLY A 80 9.17 -8.08 -7.15
CA GLY A 80 9.94 -9.32 -7.21
C GLY A 80 11.43 -9.09 -6.98
N LEU A 81 12.17 -10.15 -6.63
CA LEU A 81 13.61 -10.09 -6.33
C LEU A 81 14.40 -9.40 -7.46
N ALA A 82 14.01 -9.61 -8.72
CA ALA A 82 14.62 -8.97 -9.88
C ALA A 82 14.48 -7.45 -9.90
N GLN A 83 13.36 -6.92 -9.40
CA GLN A 83 13.14 -5.48 -9.27
C GLN A 83 13.85 -4.89 -8.04
N ARG A 84 14.24 -5.72 -7.06
CA ARG A 84 14.92 -5.28 -5.83
C ARG A 84 16.44 -5.24 -5.96
N VAL A 85 17.03 -6.19 -6.69
CA VAL A 85 18.50 -6.39 -6.74
C VAL A 85 19.09 -5.94 -8.10
N GLY A 86 18.26 -5.39 -8.99
CA GLY A 86 18.63 -5.07 -10.36
C GLY A 86 18.72 -6.32 -11.24
N LYS A 87 18.45 -6.17 -12.54
CA LYS A 87 18.34 -7.28 -13.50
C LYS A 87 19.59 -8.20 -13.52
N GLY A 88 20.77 -7.67 -13.19
CA GLY A 88 22.04 -8.42 -13.22
C GLY A 88 22.28 -9.38 -12.04
N LYS A 89 21.70 -9.16 -10.85
CA LYS A 89 21.91 -10.01 -9.67
C LYS A 89 20.76 -11.02 -9.43
N ALA A 90 19.61 -10.78 -10.07
CA ALA A 90 18.42 -11.62 -9.97
C ALA A 90 18.61 -13.01 -10.59
N ALA A 91 19.35 -13.08 -11.69
CA ALA A 91 19.59 -14.30 -12.45
C ALA A 91 20.38 -15.37 -11.65
N LYS A 92 21.22 -14.96 -10.68
CA LYS A 92 21.93 -15.90 -9.80
C LYS A 92 21.01 -16.60 -8.79
N PHE A 93 19.95 -15.94 -8.33
CA PHE A 93 19.01 -16.52 -7.37
C PHE A 93 17.86 -17.31 -8.02
N LEU A 94 17.54 -17.02 -9.29
CA LEU A 94 16.44 -17.67 -10.01
C LEU A 94 16.76 -19.12 -10.47
N LYS A 95 18.04 -19.54 -10.46
CA LYS A 95 18.42 -20.91 -10.83
C LYS A 95 17.98 -21.99 -9.82
N LYS A 96 17.52 -21.64 -8.61
CA LYS A 96 17.24 -22.63 -7.54
C LYS A 96 15.77 -22.96 -7.29
N SER A 97 14.80 -22.44 -8.06
CA SER A 97 13.37 -22.66 -7.75
C SER A 97 12.48 -22.91 -8.96
N ARG A 98 12.92 -23.77 -9.91
CA ARG A 98 12.02 -24.26 -10.97
C ARG A 98 10.90 -25.19 -10.45
N ASN A 99 10.85 -25.48 -9.15
CA ASN A 99 9.82 -26.32 -8.53
C ASN A 99 9.22 -25.68 -7.28
N ASP A 100 8.84 -24.40 -7.34
CA ASP A 100 8.19 -23.68 -6.23
C ASP A 100 6.97 -22.87 -6.68
N GLU A 101 6.28 -23.30 -7.73
CA GLU A 101 4.93 -22.79 -8.06
C GLU A 101 4.00 -22.91 -6.83
N LYS A 102 4.22 -23.92 -5.98
CA LYS A 102 3.49 -24.18 -4.73
C LYS A 102 4.15 -23.64 -3.45
N ALA A 103 5.34 -23.04 -3.49
CA ALA A 103 5.98 -22.45 -2.29
C ALA A 103 5.89 -20.92 -2.23
N ARG A 104 5.01 -20.31 -3.03
CA ARG A 104 4.47 -18.99 -2.72
C ARG A 104 3.47 -19.14 -1.58
N THR A 105 3.98 -19.40 -0.39
CA THR A 105 3.19 -19.33 0.84
C THR A 105 2.48 -17.99 0.82
N HIS A 106 1.14 -18.01 0.89
CA HIS A 106 0.21 -16.89 0.83
C HIS A 106 0.36 -15.91 2.02
N THR A 107 1.58 -15.59 2.45
CA THR A 107 1.86 -14.87 3.70
C THR A 107 2.16 -13.38 3.48
N SER A 108 1.73 -12.79 2.35
CA SER A 108 1.99 -11.37 2.06
C SER A 108 0.99 -10.73 1.05
N THR A 109 -0.31 -10.97 1.15
CA THR A 109 -1.33 -10.42 0.20
C THR A 109 -1.90 -9.06 0.59
N LYS A 110 -1.24 -8.25 1.45
CA LYS A 110 -1.79 -6.94 1.85
C LYS A 110 -1.84 -5.90 0.72
N LYS A 111 -1.10 -6.09 -0.38
CA LYS A 111 -1.00 -5.15 -1.50
C LYS A 111 -1.97 -5.56 -2.62
N CYS A 112 -2.98 -4.72 -2.90
CA CYS A 112 -4.02 -4.96 -3.91
C CYS A 112 -4.04 -3.89 -5.01
N GLY A 113 -2.97 -3.09 -5.13
CA GLY A 113 -2.94 -2.01 -6.11
C GLY A 113 -3.91 -0.86 -5.82
N CYS A 114 -4.27 -0.64 -4.55
CA CYS A 114 -5.21 0.41 -4.15
C CYS A 114 -4.86 1.77 -4.79
N PRO A 115 -5.82 2.42 -5.50
CA PRO A 115 -5.57 3.66 -6.23
C PRO A 115 -5.53 4.89 -5.32
N PHE A 116 -5.99 4.77 -4.07
CA PHE A 116 -6.02 5.87 -3.11
C PHE A 116 -4.65 6.54 -2.97
N GLN A 117 -4.60 7.84 -3.27
CA GLN A 117 -3.37 8.60 -3.27
C GLN A 117 -3.63 10.08 -2.99
N ILE A 118 -2.77 10.64 -2.14
CA ILE A 118 -2.76 12.04 -1.73
C ILE A 118 -1.39 12.62 -2.03
N ASN A 119 -1.35 13.87 -2.44
CA ASN A 119 -0.14 14.60 -2.73
C ASN A 119 -0.10 15.87 -1.89
N VAL A 120 0.95 15.97 -1.08
CA VAL A 120 1.22 17.08 -0.18
C VAL A 120 2.39 17.87 -0.77
N LYS A 121 2.18 19.14 -1.09
CA LYS A 121 3.17 20.00 -1.76
C LYS A 121 3.38 21.26 -0.96
N GLU A 122 4.64 21.67 -0.87
CA GLU A 122 5.01 23.01 -0.41
C GLU A 122 4.74 24.01 -1.54
N ASN A 123 4.13 25.14 -1.19
CA ASN A 123 3.88 26.28 -2.08
C ASN A 123 5.02 27.30 -2.02
N ALA A 124 4.93 28.38 -2.81
CA ALA A 124 5.88 29.50 -2.74
C ALA A 124 5.89 30.16 -1.34
N ASP A 125 4.75 30.17 -0.67
CA ASP A 125 4.51 30.83 0.62
C ASP A 125 5.01 30.00 1.81
N SER A 126 5.81 28.95 1.56
CA SER A 126 6.25 27.94 2.54
C SER A 126 5.11 27.15 3.21
N LEU A 127 3.88 27.32 2.72
CA LEU A 127 2.71 26.60 3.19
C LEU A 127 2.53 25.26 2.46
N TRP A 128 1.96 24.29 3.17
CA TRP A 128 1.78 22.93 2.67
C TRP A 128 0.32 22.68 2.29
N HIS A 129 0.10 22.37 1.01
CA HIS A 129 -1.23 22.07 0.46
C HIS A 129 -1.40 20.58 0.25
N VAL A 130 -2.56 20.08 0.64
CA VAL A 130 -2.99 18.70 0.41
C VAL A 130 -3.88 18.67 -0.83
N THR A 131 -3.53 17.82 -1.79
CA THR A 131 -4.35 17.56 -2.98
C THR A 131 -4.63 16.07 -3.06
N VAL A 132 -5.91 15.70 -3.03
CA VAL A 132 -6.33 14.32 -3.24
C VAL A 132 -6.25 13.99 -4.73
N ILE A 133 -5.46 12.97 -5.08
CA ILE A 133 -5.38 12.48 -6.47
C ILE A 133 -6.50 11.47 -6.71
N CYS A 134 -6.72 10.56 -5.76
CA CYS A 134 -7.82 9.59 -5.78
C CYS A 134 -8.25 9.32 -4.34
N GLY A 135 -9.54 9.56 -4.04
CA GLY A 135 -10.15 9.30 -2.73
C GLY A 135 -10.84 7.95 -2.62
N ARG A 136 -10.84 7.13 -3.69
CA ARG A 136 -11.47 5.80 -3.72
C ARG A 136 -10.51 4.69 -3.34
N HIS A 137 -11.05 3.69 -2.65
CA HIS A 137 -10.39 2.42 -2.36
C HIS A 137 -10.93 1.32 -3.30
N ASN A 138 -10.16 0.26 -3.50
CA ASN A 138 -10.59 -0.94 -4.24
C ASN A 138 -10.66 -2.18 -3.34
N HIS A 139 -10.68 -1.98 -2.03
CA HIS A 139 -10.69 -3.03 -1.03
C HIS A 139 -11.43 -2.53 0.20
N ASP A 140 -11.91 -3.47 1.01
CA ASP A 140 -12.50 -3.15 2.30
C ASP A 140 -11.47 -2.44 3.19
N THR A 141 -11.89 -1.32 3.75
CA THR A 141 -11.11 -0.42 4.59
C THR A 141 -11.07 -0.90 6.04
N ALA A 142 -12.04 -1.72 6.47
CA ALA A 142 -12.09 -2.30 7.82
C ALA A 142 -11.15 -3.50 8.02
N GLY A 143 -10.50 -3.99 6.97
CA GLY A 143 -9.81 -5.28 6.94
C GLY A 143 -8.47 -5.40 7.68
N ARG A 144 -8.22 -4.65 8.77
CA ARG A 144 -7.17 -5.03 9.74
C ARG A 144 -7.75 -6.03 10.73
N ARG A 145 -7.89 -7.29 10.32
CA ARG A 145 -7.88 -8.39 11.30
C ARG A 145 -6.52 -8.41 11.97
N LEU A 146 -6.54 -8.32 13.29
CA LEU A 146 -5.41 -8.52 14.20
C LEU A 146 -4.88 -9.94 14.02
N ASP A 147 -3.96 -10.18 13.10
CA ASP A 147 -3.20 -11.42 13.09
C ASP A 147 -2.08 -11.30 14.14
N LYS A 148 -2.46 -11.41 15.43
CA LYS A 148 -1.52 -11.69 16.50
C LYS A 148 -0.97 -13.09 16.23
N GLY A 149 0.13 -13.12 15.48
CA GLY A 149 0.80 -14.33 15.05
C GLY A 149 0.98 -15.34 16.18
N ARG A 150 0.32 -16.49 16.00
CA ARG A 150 0.59 -17.77 16.62
C ARG A 150 2.09 -18.09 16.51
N ARG A 151 2.86 -17.83 17.58
CA ARG A 151 4.25 -18.30 17.71
C ARG A 151 4.21 -19.83 17.76
N LYS A 152 4.41 -20.50 16.63
CA LYS A 152 4.69 -21.94 16.63
C LYS A 152 6.12 -22.10 17.14
N LEU A 153 6.25 -22.38 18.44
CA LEU A 153 7.50 -22.81 19.05
C LEU A 153 8.00 -24.04 18.28
N ARG A 154 9.02 -23.86 17.44
CA ARG A 154 9.76 -24.97 16.85
C ARG A 154 10.57 -25.60 17.97
N MET A 155 10.05 -26.67 18.57
CA MET A 155 10.86 -27.56 19.40
C MET A 155 11.99 -28.11 18.51
N ARG A 156 13.23 -27.73 18.82
CA ARG A 156 14.43 -28.34 18.23
C ARG A 156 14.54 -29.74 18.85
N GLY A 157 14.23 -30.77 18.08
CA GLY A 157 14.54 -32.15 18.46
C GLY A 157 16.04 -32.30 18.68
N ARG A 158 16.44 -32.53 19.94
CA ARG A 158 17.78 -33.06 20.25
C ARG A 158 17.76 -34.54 19.85
N ARG A 159 18.54 -34.88 18.82
CA ARG A 159 18.84 -36.28 18.48
C ARG A 159 19.83 -36.78 19.52
N ALA A 160 19.37 -37.62 20.45
CA ALA A 160 20.24 -38.31 21.39
C ALA A 160 21.12 -39.30 20.62
N LYS A 161 22.43 -39.25 20.85
CA LYS A 161 23.39 -40.21 20.34
C LYS A 161 23.53 -41.27 21.43
N VAL A 162 22.79 -42.37 21.32
CA VAL A 162 23.02 -43.57 22.12
C VAL A 162 24.21 -44.28 21.47
N SER A 163 25.37 -44.23 22.13
CA SER A 163 26.47 -45.17 21.88
C SER A 163 26.14 -46.44 22.66
N GLY A 164 25.79 -47.51 21.95
CA GLY A 164 25.80 -48.86 22.49
C GLY A 164 27.24 -49.35 22.55
N SER A 165 27.68 -49.74 23.74
CA SER A 165 28.85 -50.59 23.94
C SER A 165 28.33 -52.02 23.94
N GLY A 166 28.73 -52.82 22.95
CA GLY A 166 28.58 -54.27 22.96
C GLY A 166 29.81 -54.90 23.60
N ASP A 167 29.53 -55.94 24.38
CA ASP A 167 30.37 -57.02 24.96
C ASP A 167 31.88 -56.79 25.16
#